data_AF-A0A919CX13-F1
#
_entry.id   AF-A0A919CX13-F1
#
_cell.length_a   1.000
_cell.length_b   1.000
_cell.length_c   1.000
_cell.angle_alpha   90.00
_cell.angle_beta   90.00
_cell.angle_gamma   90.00
#
_symmetry.space_group_name_H-M   'P 1'
#
loop_
_entity.id
_entity.type
_entity.pdbx_description
1 polymer ?
#
loop_
_entity_poly.entity_id
_entity_poly.type
_entity_poly.pdbx_seq_one_letter_code
_entity_poly.pdbx_strand_id
1 'polypeptide(L)'
;MILTEDQLRDLLDKSLAELPGTDRFAVVLEGSVAEGFGNPSSDIDFLLVGRGGEDLPTMPSLLFVDGRRVEVRTRSAGQLADQFARLEDRARRPGTLDEDLLNRCQRFLHSHPLRGRALADEVKALMPAERFRRIAADWWAHRARQSLRHAEALLCLGAGEEAVDWSRAALVQTVKAWAAGRGETYLEPKWLSLQLDRIGRADVRDRYWELQSAHPAPGDLDAARDHLSDCVGFATGLGLTGVRGGPGRITVRRAPGVTTWQTGGTTHVVRRRREVFALGDRSGAVWRSLVPGRSLPRAIAVAEDPGAPAPGPLLAAFWRYGLVRLAWKGGGTISASLPLAAPPGPVTPPPSRARPLLSIHGAAVGGPDAVELVPLPAERFAAAAMNLVWSNVVVENAIEDLTGALARGQWRVAELTARRAVHAALRGLFSAYGVHPLPADCDLVHRMDLLPRATGPIRTRARQLLRRTAGSAARGESLHADLCAFVALVRDATGSAGFPSCFDSADAWRATLELGYDWLRIGTHLDVELPIDEARDLLAGRGAQPYDGGARPYDGRPQPYDTAAQPPGDSQPHGATQPHHGG
;
A
#
# COMPACT_ATOMS: atom_id res chain seq x y z
N MET A 1 34.21 27.62 13.32
CA MET A 1 32.85 27.71 13.91
C MET A 1 32.33 29.11 13.63
N ILE A 2 31.08 29.25 13.20
CA ILE A 2 30.51 30.55 12.78
C ILE A 2 30.14 31.49 13.94
N LEU A 3 29.98 30.92 15.15
CA LEU A 3 29.75 31.63 16.39
C LEU A 3 30.93 31.36 17.31
N THR A 4 31.31 32.36 18.10
CA THR A 4 32.29 32.18 19.17
C THR A 4 31.67 31.39 20.32
N GLU A 5 32.53 30.79 21.16
CA GLU A 5 32.04 30.09 22.35
C GLU A 5 31.26 31.02 23.29
N ASP A 6 31.68 32.28 23.42
CA ASP A 6 30.97 33.28 24.22
C ASP A 6 29.57 33.58 23.68
N GLN A 7 29.43 33.70 22.35
CA GLN A 7 28.12 33.87 21.71
C GLN A 7 27.21 32.66 21.93
N LEU A 8 27.76 31.44 21.89
CA LEU A 8 27.00 30.22 22.14
C LEU A 8 26.58 30.11 23.61
N ARG A 9 27.43 30.53 24.54
CA ARG A 9 27.11 30.57 25.98
C ARG A 9 26.04 31.60 26.30
N ASP A 10 26.12 32.80 25.74
CA ASP A 10 25.11 33.85 25.90
C ASP A 10 23.74 33.39 25.36
N LEU A 11 23.70 32.80 24.16
CA LEU A 11 22.48 32.22 23.60
C LEU A 11 21.93 31.07 24.46
N LEU A 12 22.81 30.23 25.00
CA LEU A 12 22.42 29.15 25.90
C LEU A 12 21.78 29.71 27.17
N ASP A 13 22.41 30.67 27.83
CA ASP A 13 21.92 31.25 29.09
C ASP A 13 20.55 31.90 28.90
N LYS A 14 20.36 32.67 27.82
CA LYS A 14 19.06 33.24 27.44
C LYS A 14 18.01 32.16 27.17
N SER A 15 18.39 31.09 26.48
CA SER A 15 17.47 29.98 26.18
C SER A 15 17.07 29.20 27.43
N LEU A 16 18.01 28.95 28.35
CA LEU A 16 17.74 28.23 29.59
C LEU A 16 16.93 29.07 30.58
N ALA A 17 17.02 30.39 30.53
CA ALA A 17 16.16 31.27 31.34
C ALA A 17 14.66 31.09 31.02
N GLU A 18 14.33 30.64 29.80
CA GLU A 18 12.96 30.31 29.38
C GLU A 18 12.53 28.88 29.74
N LEU A 19 13.45 28.04 30.24
CA LEU A 19 13.21 26.60 30.50
C LEU A 19 13.49 26.25 31.98
N PRO A 20 12.46 26.08 32.82
CA PRO A 20 12.64 25.83 34.25
C PRO A 20 13.27 24.46 34.55
N GLY A 21 14.07 24.38 35.63
CA GLY A 21 14.59 23.12 36.18
C GLY A 21 15.77 22.52 35.42
N THR A 22 16.45 23.30 34.58
CA THR A 22 17.52 22.81 33.68
C THR A 22 18.93 22.87 34.29
N ASP A 23 19.08 23.36 35.53
CA ASP A 23 20.39 23.58 36.20
C ASP A 23 21.21 22.32 36.48
N ARG A 24 20.58 21.15 36.42
CA ARG A 24 21.22 19.86 36.71
C ARG A 24 21.69 19.10 35.47
N PHE A 25 21.45 19.63 34.28
CA PHE A 25 21.77 18.98 33.01
C PHE A 25 23.19 19.32 32.54
N ALA A 26 23.87 18.35 31.91
CA ALA A 26 24.93 18.69 30.98
C ALA A 26 24.31 19.27 29.70
N VAL A 27 25.02 20.15 29.01
CA VAL A 27 24.53 20.76 27.78
C VAL A 27 25.57 20.60 26.69
N VAL A 28 25.13 20.09 25.55
CA VAL A 28 25.95 19.98 24.34
C VAL A 28 25.29 20.71 23.19
N LEU A 29 26.09 21.31 22.32
CA LEU A 29 25.69 21.83 21.01
C LEU A 29 25.76 20.69 19.99
N GLU A 30 24.70 20.50 19.21
CA GLU A 30 24.62 19.49 18.15
C GLU A 30 24.49 20.14 16.76
N GLY A 31 24.40 19.29 15.73
CA GLY A 31 24.03 19.71 14.38
C GLY A 31 25.15 20.37 13.60
N SER A 32 24.78 21.08 12.53
CA SER A 32 25.73 21.63 11.56
C SER A 32 26.69 22.66 12.18
N VAL A 33 26.25 23.43 13.19
CA VAL A 33 27.11 24.41 13.86
C VAL A 33 28.20 23.71 14.67
N ALA A 34 27.86 22.65 15.43
CA ALA A 34 28.82 21.85 16.17
C ALA A 34 29.86 21.20 15.25
N GLU A 35 29.42 20.71 14.08
CA GLU A 35 30.25 20.04 13.08
C GLU A 35 31.06 21.02 12.19
N GLY A 36 30.88 22.33 12.38
CA GLY A 36 31.58 23.37 11.63
C GLY A 36 31.07 23.61 10.20
N PHE A 37 29.89 23.08 9.85
CA PHE A 37 29.21 23.32 8.57
C PHE A 37 28.18 24.46 8.62
N GLY A 38 27.79 24.90 9.81
CA GLY A 38 26.78 25.94 10.00
C GLY A 38 27.07 27.22 9.20
N ASN A 39 26.01 27.95 8.86
CA ASN A 39 26.02 29.26 8.24
C ASN A 39 25.22 30.27 9.11
N PRO A 40 25.24 31.58 8.81
CA PRO A 40 24.60 32.58 9.68
C PRO A 40 23.11 32.36 9.94
N SER A 41 22.39 31.66 9.05
CA SER A 41 20.97 31.32 9.20
C SER A 41 20.71 29.93 9.77
N SER A 42 21.75 29.20 10.19
CA SER A 42 21.59 27.88 10.80
C SER A 42 20.92 28.00 12.17
N ASP A 43 20.04 27.04 12.45
CA ASP A 43 19.45 26.86 13.76
C ASP A 43 20.52 26.49 14.80
N ILE A 44 20.23 26.80 16.06
CA ILE A 44 21.07 26.40 17.20
C ILE A 44 20.41 25.21 17.88
N ASP A 45 21.06 24.06 17.82
CA ASP A 45 20.57 22.82 18.42
C ASP A 45 21.28 22.54 19.75
N PHE A 46 20.59 22.69 20.88
CA PHE A 46 21.08 22.25 22.17
C PHE A 46 20.47 20.90 22.56
N LEU A 47 21.29 20.03 23.15
CA LEU A 47 20.83 18.83 23.84
C LEU A 47 21.23 18.90 25.32
N LEU A 48 20.22 18.82 26.18
CA LEU A 48 20.35 18.71 27.63
C LEU A 48 20.41 17.23 28.02
N VAL A 49 21.47 16.83 28.71
CA VAL A 49 21.71 15.46 29.14
C VAL A 49 21.55 15.35 30.66
N GLY A 50 20.51 14.65 31.09
CA GLY A 50 20.25 14.35 32.50
C GLY A 50 21.02 13.11 32.95
N ARG A 51 21.54 13.09 34.18
CA ARG A 51 22.32 11.96 34.70
C ARG A 51 21.49 10.70 35.02
N GLY A 52 20.17 10.85 35.23
CA GLY A 52 19.28 9.75 35.60
C GLY A 52 19.06 8.72 34.48
N GLY A 53 18.27 7.68 34.80
CA GLY A 53 17.79 6.68 33.84
C GLY A 53 16.36 6.93 33.36
N GLU A 54 15.72 8.01 33.80
CA GLU A 54 14.33 8.32 33.46
C GLU A 54 14.18 8.63 31.97
N ASP A 55 13.04 8.26 31.41
CA ASP A 55 12.69 8.59 30.04
C ASP A 55 12.26 10.05 29.93
N LEU A 56 13.11 10.88 29.32
CA LEU A 56 12.79 12.28 29.03
C LEU A 56 12.04 12.44 27.70
N PRO A 57 11.23 13.51 27.56
CA PRO A 57 10.45 13.76 26.35
C PRO A 57 11.30 13.84 25.08
N THR A 58 10.80 13.22 24.01
CA THR A 58 11.47 13.24 22.69
C THR A 58 11.31 14.56 21.96
N MET A 59 10.16 15.24 22.15
CA MET A 59 9.81 16.49 21.48
C MET A 59 10.69 17.65 21.97
N PRO A 60 11.31 18.43 21.06
CA PRO A 60 12.10 19.60 21.43
C PRO A 60 11.22 20.75 21.95
N SER A 61 11.84 21.63 22.74
CA SER A 61 11.36 23.01 22.92
C SER A 61 11.93 23.90 21.81
N LEU A 62 11.08 24.72 21.20
CA LEU A 62 11.47 25.66 20.14
C LEU A 62 11.37 27.08 20.68
N LEU A 63 12.49 27.78 20.69
CA LEU A 63 12.62 29.15 21.18
C LEU A 63 13.12 30.07 20.06
N PHE A 64 12.85 31.36 20.18
CA PHE A 64 13.35 32.39 19.27
C PHE A 64 14.14 33.43 20.07
N VAL A 65 15.47 33.25 20.12
CA VAL A 65 16.37 34.04 20.95
C VAL A 65 17.32 34.82 20.04
N ASP A 66 17.43 36.14 20.25
CA ASP A 66 18.25 37.04 19.45
C ASP A 66 18.07 36.89 17.93
N GLY A 67 16.81 36.72 17.51
CA GLY A 67 16.45 36.56 16.09
C GLY A 67 16.84 35.20 15.49
N ARG A 68 17.25 34.22 16.30
CA ARG A 68 17.59 32.86 15.88
C ARG A 68 16.58 31.85 16.40
N ARG A 69 16.34 30.81 15.62
CA ARG A 69 15.61 29.62 16.08
C ARG A 69 16.57 28.75 16.89
N VAL A 70 16.21 28.52 18.16
CA VAL A 70 16.94 27.64 19.08
C VAL A 70 16.07 26.43 19.38
N GLU A 71 16.60 25.24 19.13
CA GLU A 71 15.94 23.98 19.44
C GLU A 71 16.62 23.33 20.64
N VAL A 72 15.86 23.10 21.71
CA VAL A 72 16.36 22.49 22.95
C VAL A 72 15.74 21.11 23.13
N ARG A 73 16.55 20.07 23.02
CA ARG A 73 16.17 18.67 23.23
C ARG A 73 16.64 18.21 24.62
N THR A 74 15.98 17.22 25.20
CA THR A 74 16.36 16.63 26.49
C THR A 74 16.49 15.12 26.37
N ARG A 75 17.57 14.53 26.89
CA ARG A 75 17.75 13.08 26.99
C ARG A 75 18.40 12.72 28.29
N SER A 76 18.15 11.52 28.79
CA SER A 76 18.90 10.98 29.92
C SER A 76 20.13 10.20 29.44
N ALA A 77 21.13 10.07 30.30
CA ALA A 77 22.30 9.25 30.03
C ALA A 77 21.91 7.78 29.76
N GLY A 78 20.91 7.27 30.51
CA GLY A 78 20.32 5.95 30.27
C GLY A 78 19.71 5.82 28.88
N GLN A 79 18.92 6.80 28.42
CA GLN A 79 18.35 6.79 27.07
C GLN A 79 19.41 6.78 25.96
N LEU A 80 20.50 7.54 26.13
CA LEU A 80 21.59 7.57 25.16
C LEU A 80 22.35 6.24 25.12
N ALA A 81 22.62 5.64 26.28
CA ALA A 81 23.21 4.31 26.38
C ALA A 81 22.33 3.25 25.68
N ASP A 82 21.03 3.28 25.93
CA ASP A 82 20.03 2.43 25.27
C ASP A 82 20.04 2.60 23.75
N GLN A 83 20.13 3.84 23.27
CA GLN A 83 20.19 4.14 21.84
C GLN A 83 21.45 3.56 21.21
N PHE A 84 22.61 3.67 21.87
CA PHE A 84 23.84 3.05 21.39
C PHE A 84 23.75 1.52 21.36
N ALA A 85 23.22 0.89 22.42
CA ALA A 85 23.03 -0.55 22.47
C ALA A 85 22.09 -1.04 21.34
N ARG A 86 20.97 -0.34 21.12
CA ARG A 86 20.03 -0.64 20.01
C ARG A 86 20.69 -0.44 18.65
N LEU A 87 21.51 0.61 18.49
CA LEU A 87 22.26 0.85 17.26
C LEU A 87 23.18 -0.32 16.94
N GLU A 88 23.93 -0.81 17.93
CA GLU A 88 24.85 -1.95 17.77
C GLU A 88 24.14 -3.26 17.40
N ASP A 89 23.04 -3.56 18.08
CA ASP A 89 22.22 -4.75 17.79
C ASP A 89 21.71 -4.72 16.34
N ARG A 90 21.16 -3.58 15.92
CA ARG A 90 20.55 -3.41 14.60
C ARG A 90 21.56 -3.23 13.48
N ALA A 91 22.79 -2.81 13.77
CA ALA A 91 23.86 -2.65 12.78
C ALA A 91 24.20 -3.94 12.02
N ARG A 92 23.90 -5.11 12.59
CA ARG A 92 24.06 -6.42 11.91
C ARG A 92 23.18 -6.56 10.67
N ARG A 93 22.12 -5.75 10.57
CA ARG A 93 21.18 -5.71 9.43
C ARG A 93 20.98 -4.25 9.00
N PRO A 94 21.94 -3.67 8.24
CA PRO A 94 21.93 -2.25 7.91
C PRO A 94 20.64 -1.75 7.22
N GLY A 95 19.97 -2.62 6.45
CA GLY A 95 18.71 -2.30 5.79
C GLY A 95 17.49 -2.16 6.70
N THR A 96 17.60 -2.59 7.96
CA THR A 96 16.54 -2.45 8.99
C THR A 96 16.89 -1.43 10.06
N LEU A 97 18.07 -0.80 9.95
CA LEU A 97 18.52 0.19 10.91
C LEU A 97 17.77 1.50 10.69
N ASP A 98 17.10 1.93 11.76
CA ASP A 98 16.38 3.20 11.85
C ASP A 98 17.35 4.37 11.64
N GLU A 99 16.99 5.22 10.69
CA GLU A 99 17.74 6.40 10.34
C GLU A 99 17.77 7.44 11.45
N ASP A 100 16.63 7.65 12.13
CA ASP A 100 16.55 8.64 13.20
C ASP A 100 17.40 8.21 14.39
N LEU A 101 17.48 6.90 14.65
CA LEU A 101 18.39 6.35 15.65
C LEU A 101 19.85 6.61 15.27
N LEU A 102 20.24 6.32 14.02
CA LEU A 102 21.60 6.59 13.54
C LEU A 102 21.93 8.09 13.64
N ASN A 103 21.01 8.96 13.24
CA ASN A 103 21.18 10.41 13.27
C ASN A 103 21.34 10.95 14.69
N ARG A 104 20.52 10.52 15.64
CA ARG A 104 20.64 10.94 17.05
C ARG A 104 22.00 10.52 17.64
N CYS A 105 22.41 9.27 17.42
CA CYS A 105 23.71 8.79 17.86
C CYS A 105 24.87 9.59 17.24
N GLN A 106 24.79 9.87 15.94
CA GLN A 106 25.76 10.68 15.21
C GLN A 106 25.92 12.07 15.82
N ARG A 107 24.79 12.79 15.94
CA ARG A 107 24.74 14.16 16.46
C ARG A 107 25.30 14.25 17.86
N PHE A 108 24.94 13.31 18.73
CA PHE A 108 25.45 13.31 20.10
C PHE A 108 26.96 13.04 20.14
N LEU A 109 27.47 12.05 19.39
CA LEU A 109 28.91 11.75 19.35
C LEU A 109 29.74 12.94 18.88
N HIS A 110 29.26 13.66 17.87
CA HIS A 110 29.94 14.82 17.30
C HIS A 110 29.57 16.16 17.96
N SER A 111 28.81 16.12 19.06
CA SER A 111 28.40 17.33 19.77
C SER A 111 29.56 18.07 20.45
N HIS A 112 29.40 19.38 20.68
CA HIS A 112 30.36 20.18 21.43
C HIS A 112 29.82 20.50 22.83
N PRO A 113 30.42 19.98 23.92
CA PRO A 113 29.92 20.23 25.27
C PRO A 113 30.18 21.68 25.70
N LEU A 114 29.11 22.35 26.15
CA LEU A 114 29.11 23.72 26.67
C LEU A 114 29.01 23.75 28.20
N ARG A 115 28.30 22.78 28.80
CA ARG A 115 28.19 22.59 30.25
C ARG A 115 28.27 21.11 30.61
N GLY A 116 28.91 20.76 31.73
CA GLY A 116 28.92 19.38 32.23
C GLY A 116 29.70 18.39 31.34
N ARG A 117 30.86 18.82 30.81
CA ARG A 117 31.72 18.04 29.90
C ARG A 117 31.98 16.61 30.36
N ALA A 118 32.26 16.39 31.65
CA ALA A 118 32.56 15.05 32.17
C ALA A 118 31.43 14.04 31.89
N LEU A 119 30.16 14.44 32.06
CA LEU A 119 29.02 13.55 31.77
C LEU A 119 28.87 13.31 30.26
N ALA A 120 29.06 14.36 29.44
CA ALA A 120 29.01 14.21 27.98
C ALA A 120 30.09 13.23 27.48
N ASP A 121 31.32 13.39 27.95
CA ASP A 121 32.45 12.54 27.58
C ASP A 121 32.27 11.09 28.07
N GLU A 122 31.74 10.89 29.28
CA GLU A 122 31.38 9.58 29.84
C GLU A 122 30.39 8.85 28.93
N VAL A 123 29.29 9.50 28.52
CA VAL A 123 28.28 8.87 27.67
C VAL A 123 28.81 8.65 26.25
N LYS A 124 29.59 9.58 25.69
CA LYS A 124 30.24 9.39 24.38
C LYS A 124 31.19 8.18 24.36
N ALA A 125 31.89 7.93 25.46
CA ALA A 125 32.81 6.80 25.57
C ALA A 125 32.13 5.42 25.44
N LEU A 126 30.80 5.34 25.62
CA LEU A 126 30.01 4.12 25.43
C LEU A 126 29.99 3.64 23.96
N MET A 127 30.25 4.53 23.00
CA MET A 127 30.26 4.21 21.58
C MET A 127 31.57 4.69 20.94
N PRO A 128 32.54 3.79 20.68
CA PRO A 128 33.78 4.17 20.03
C PRO A 128 33.55 4.79 18.65
N ALA A 129 34.21 5.91 18.36
CA ALA A 129 34.06 6.62 17.07
C ALA A 129 34.31 5.69 15.87
N GLU A 130 35.32 4.83 15.97
CA GLU A 130 35.66 3.86 14.94
C GLU A 130 34.56 2.81 14.70
N ARG A 131 33.84 2.44 15.76
CA ARG A 131 32.69 1.52 15.66
C ARG A 131 31.53 2.21 14.95
N PHE A 132 31.17 3.41 15.40
CA PHE A 132 30.12 4.21 14.79
C PHE A 132 30.37 4.46 13.30
N ARG A 133 31.62 4.81 12.95
CA ARG A 133 32.09 5.02 11.59
C ARG A 133 31.74 3.86 10.65
N ARG A 134 32.02 2.62 11.09
CA ARG A 134 31.69 1.41 10.31
C ARG A 134 30.18 1.22 10.17
N ILE A 135 29.42 1.43 11.25
CA ILE A 135 27.95 1.32 11.21
C ILE A 135 27.36 2.30 10.18
N ALA A 136 27.81 3.56 10.22
CA ALA A 136 27.37 4.58 9.27
C ALA A 136 27.78 4.23 7.82
N ALA A 137 29.02 3.79 7.60
CA ALA A 137 29.50 3.37 6.28
C ALA A 137 28.68 2.20 5.72
N ASP A 138 28.41 1.17 6.53
CA ASP A 138 27.62 0.00 6.11
C ASP A 138 26.16 0.35 5.81
N TRP A 139 25.59 1.28 6.58
CA TRP A 139 24.24 1.79 6.39
C TRP A 139 24.10 2.55 5.07
N TRP A 140 25.03 3.45 4.78
CA TRP A 140 25.10 4.18 3.51
C TRP A 140 25.37 3.23 2.33
N ALA A 141 26.32 2.31 2.48
CA ALA A 141 26.65 1.33 1.46
C ALA A 141 25.44 0.44 1.14
N HIS A 142 24.63 0.07 2.14
CA HIS A 142 23.40 -0.68 1.89
C HIS A 142 22.44 0.11 1.00
N ARG A 143 22.17 1.38 1.31
CA ARG A 143 21.27 2.23 0.53
C ARG A 143 21.80 2.46 -0.88
N ALA A 144 23.09 2.77 -1.02
CA ALA A 144 23.74 2.94 -2.32
C ALA A 144 23.55 1.70 -3.22
N ARG A 145 23.75 0.49 -2.66
CA ARG A 145 23.49 -0.76 -3.37
C ARG A 145 22.04 -0.90 -3.81
N GLN A 146 21.08 -0.55 -2.95
CA GLN A 146 19.67 -0.66 -3.30
C GLN A 146 19.27 0.36 -4.37
N SER A 147 19.77 1.58 -4.29
CA SER A 147 19.51 2.64 -5.28
C SER A 147 20.07 2.29 -6.66
N LEU A 148 21.31 1.75 -6.74
CA LEU A 148 21.85 1.26 -8.02
C LEU A 148 21.06 0.08 -8.59
N ARG A 149 20.67 -0.88 -7.76
CA ARG A 149 19.81 -2.00 -8.19
C ARG A 149 18.42 -1.54 -8.62
N HIS A 150 17.91 -0.46 -8.03
CA HIS A 150 16.64 0.14 -8.40
C HIS A 150 16.74 0.85 -9.75
N ALA A 151 17.80 1.63 -9.97
CA ALA A 151 18.10 2.25 -11.27
C ALA A 151 18.23 1.19 -12.39
N GLU A 152 18.95 0.10 -12.14
CA GLU A 152 19.07 -1.03 -13.07
C GLU A 152 17.70 -1.63 -13.42
N ALA A 153 16.83 -1.81 -12.42
CA ALA A 153 15.48 -2.32 -12.63
C ALA A 153 14.65 -1.35 -13.48
N LEU A 154 14.72 -0.05 -13.21
CA LEU A 154 14.01 0.98 -13.96
C LEU A 154 14.48 1.06 -15.42
N LEU A 155 15.78 0.98 -15.69
CA LEU A 155 16.29 0.88 -17.06
C LEU A 155 15.75 -0.35 -17.78
N CYS A 156 15.75 -1.51 -17.11
CA CYS A 156 15.19 -2.74 -17.67
C CYS A 156 13.69 -2.60 -17.98
N LEU A 157 12.97 -1.77 -17.24
CA LEU A 157 11.54 -1.49 -17.44
C LEU A 157 11.27 -0.35 -18.43
N GLY A 158 12.30 0.26 -19.02
CA GLY A 158 12.18 1.38 -19.95
C GLY A 158 11.97 2.75 -19.29
N ALA A 159 12.15 2.87 -17.97
CA ALA A 159 12.02 4.12 -17.22
C ALA A 159 13.38 4.85 -17.12
N GLY A 160 13.91 5.29 -18.27
CA GLY A 160 15.25 5.87 -18.40
C GLY A 160 15.52 7.06 -17.50
N GLU A 161 14.67 8.09 -17.56
CA GLU A 161 14.83 9.32 -16.77
C GLU A 161 14.83 9.05 -15.27
N GLU A 162 13.87 8.25 -14.79
CA GLU A 162 13.78 7.88 -13.37
C GLU A 162 15.02 7.06 -12.95
N ALA A 163 15.56 6.21 -13.82
CA ALA A 163 16.78 5.47 -13.53
C ALA A 163 18.01 6.38 -13.39
N VAL A 164 18.11 7.44 -14.19
CA VAL A 164 19.19 8.43 -14.06
C VAL A 164 19.11 9.14 -12.71
N ASP A 165 17.92 9.55 -12.26
CA ASP A 165 17.74 10.19 -10.95
C ASP A 165 18.09 9.25 -9.78
N TRP A 166 17.72 7.98 -9.87
CA TRP A 166 18.14 6.98 -8.88
C TRP A 166 19.63 6.68 -8.93
N SER A 167 20.27 6.79 -10.10
CA SER A 167 21.73 6.67 -10.24
C SER A 167 22.43 7.82 -9.49
N ARG A 168 21.97 9.05 -9.67
CA ARG A 168 22.45 10.24 -8.93
C ARG A 168 22.25 10.11 -7.42
N ALA A 169 21.07 9.67 -6.99
CA ALA A 169 20.81 9.41 -5.58
C ALA A 169 21.77 8.34 -5.01
N ALA A 170 22.09 7.32 -5.81
CA ALA A 170 23.05 6.30 -5.41
C ALA A 170 24.50 6.82 -5.36
N LEU A 171 24.89 7.76 -6.21
CA LEU A 171 26.20 8.44 -6.14
C LEU A 171 26.36 9.14 -4.80
N VAL A 172 25.38 9.97 -4.40
CA VAL A 172 25.37 10.63 -3.08
C VAL A 172 25.58 9.59 -1.98
N GLN A 173 24.77 8.53 -1.98
CA GLN A 173 24.84 7.48 -0.95
C GLN A 173 26.18 6.73 -0.95
N THR A 174 26.76 6.49 -2.12
CA THR A 174 28.06 5.84 -2.29
C THR A 174 29.17 6.70 -1.70
N VAL A 175 29.20 7.98 -2.05
CA VAL A 175 30.22 8.91 -1.55
C VAL A 175 30.05 9.12 -0.04
N LYS A 176 28.83 9.16 0.49
CA LYS A 176 28.57 9.19 1.94
C LYS A 176 29.08 7.92 2.64
N ALA A 177 28.92 6.74 2.03
CA ALA A 177 29.48 5.51 2.59
C ALA A 177 31.01 5.56 2.68
N TRP A 178 31.64 6.02 1.59
CA TRP A 178 33.09 6.18 1.51
C TRP A 178 33.61 7.24 2.49
N ALA A 179 32.93 8.40 2.57
CA ALA A 179 33.25 9.50 3.48
C ALA A 179 33.11 9.05 4.94
N ALA A 180 32.02 8.35 5.28
CA ALA A 180 31.86 7.74 6.59
C ALA A 180 33.04 6.83 6.89
N GLY A 181 33.44 5.93 5.99
CA GLY A 181 34.65 5.10 6.13
C GLY A 181 35.96 5.87 6.36
N ARG A 182 36.00 7.18 6.10
CA ARG A 182 37.15 8.08 6.35
C ARG A 182 37.00 8.94 7.61
N GLY A 183 35.90 8.83 8.33
CA GLY A 183 35.63 9.57 9.57
C GLY A 183 34.57 10.67 9.41
N GLU A 184 34.13 10.96 8.19
CA GLU A 184 33.08 11.93 7.90
C GLU A 184 31.70 11.28 8.03
N THR A 185 31.16 11.22 9.26
CA THR A 185 29.93 10.48 9.55
C THR A 185 28.66 11.32 9.59
N TYR A 186 28.77 12.65 9.47
CA TYR A 186 27.60 13.54 9.43
C TYR A 186 26.64 13.07 8.34
N LEU A 187 25.36 12.83 8.67
CA LEU A 187 24.46 12.12 7.75
C LEU A 187 23.87 13.01 6.67
N GLU A 188 23.63 14.28 6.96
CA GLU A 188 22.92 15.19 6.05
C GLU A 188 23.63 15.34 4.68
N PRO A 189 22.99 14.99 3.54
CA PRO A 189 23.61 15.04 2.22
C PRO A 189 23.94 16.46 1.71
N LYS A 190 23.20 17.49 2.15
CA LYS A 190 23.40 18.85 1.64
C LYS A 190 24.78 19.44 1.93
N TRP A 191 25.49 18.87 2.91
CA TRP A 191 26.84 19.27 3.30
C TRP A 191 27.95 18.44 2.65
N LEU A 192 27.60 17.52 1.75
CA LEU A 192 28.54 16.59 1.15
C LEU A 192 29.74 17.30 0.48
N SER A 193 29.53 18.46 -0.14
CA SER A 193 30.62 19.25 -0.73
C SER A 193 31.69 19.62 0.32
N LEU A 194 31.28 20.19 1.45
CA LEU A 194 32.18 20.58 2.54
C LEU A 194 32.84 19.37 3.19
N GLN A 195 32.14 18.24 3.30
CA GLN A 195 32.73 16.99 3.79
C GLN A 195 33.83 16.48 2.85
N LEU A 196 33.60 16.53 1.54
CA LEU A 196 34.59 16.13 0.54
C LEU A 196 35.82 17.03 0.54
N ASP A 197 35.62 18.34 0.67
CA ASP A 197 36.73 19.30 0.78
C ASP A 197 37.55 19.05 2.05
N ARG A 198 36.90 18.74 3.19
CA ARG A 198 37.61 18.40 4.43
C ARG A 198 38.41 17.10 4.31
N ILE A 199 37.90 16.10 3.58
CA ILE A 199 38.64 14.84 3.32
C ILE A 199 39.86 15.08 2.40
N GLY A 200 39.82 16.11 1.56
CA GLY A 200 40.96 16.51 0.72
C GLY A 200 41.24 15.58 -0.46
N ARG A 201 40.22 14.93 -1.02
CA ARG A 201 40.35 13.99 -2.16
C ARG A 201 39.67 14.53 -3.41
N ALA A 202 40.40 15.38 -4.12
CA ALA A 202 39.93 16.04 -5.35
C ALA A 202 39.49 15.02 -6.43
N ASP A 203 40.22 13.91 -6.58
CA ASP A 203 39.88 12.85 -7.55
C ASP A 203 38.48 12.26 -7.34
N VAL A 204 38.08 12.03 -6.08
CA VAL A 204 36.75 11.52 -5.74
C VAL A 204 35.69 12.61 -5.89
N ARG A 205 35.99 13.82 -5.42
CA ARG A 205 35.09 14.98 -5.48
C ARG A 205 34.76 15.35 -6.93
N ASP A 206 35.78 15.47 -7.77
CA ASP A 206 35.66 15.96 -9.13
C ASP A 206 34.93 14.91 -9.99
N ARG A 207 35.25 13.61 -9.83
CA ARG A 207 34.51 12.54 -10.51
C ARG A 207 33.06 12.43 -10.04
N TYR A 208 32.79 12.62 -8.75
CA TYR A 208 31.42 12.69 -8.24
C TYR A 208 30.63 13.81 -8.92
N TRP A 209 31.18 15.03 -9.01
CA TRP A 209 30.50 16.15 -9.63
C TRP A 209 30.33 16.02 -11.14
N GLU A 210 31.32 15.45 -11.82
CA GLU A 210 31.22 15.11 -13.24
C GLU A 210 30.01 14.21 -13.50
N LEU A 211 29.89 13.12 -12.73
CA LEU A 211 28.77 12.18 -12.84
C LEU A 211 27.44 12.82 -12.41
N GLN A 212 27.42 13.54 -11.29
CA GLN A 212 26.21 14.17 -10.78
C GLN A 212 25.63 15.20 -11.76
N SER A 213 26.50 15.90 -12.49
CA SER A 213 26.14 16.93 -13.48
C SER A 213 25.95 16.38 -14.89
N ALA A 214 26.14 15.07 -15.11
CA ALA A 214 25.87 14.46 -16.40
C ALA A 214 24.36 14.48 -16.66
N HIS A 215 23.96 14.88 -17.86
CA HIS A 215 22.57 14.97 -18.29
C HIS A 215 22.35 14.13 -19.56
N PRO A 216 22.17 12.81 -19.43
CA PRO A 216 21.71 11.97 -20.54
C PRO A 216 20.45 12.56 -21.18
N ALA A 217 20.34 12.48 -22.51
CA ALA A 217 19.19 13.03 -23.23
C ALA A 217 17.89 12.34 -22.77
N PRO A 218 16.79 13.10 -22.52
CA PRO A 218 15.50 12.50 -22.17
C PRO A 218 15.04 11.50 -23.24
N GLY A 219 14.55 10.33 -22.80
CA GLY A 219 14.14 9.23 -23.68
C GLY A 219 15.27 8.39 -24.29
N ASP A 220 16.55 8.78 -24.14
CA ASP A 220 17.68 8.00 -24.60
C ASP A 220 18.07 6.93 -23.57
N LEU A 221 17.56 5.71 -23.77
CA LEU A 221 17.82 4.57 -22.88
C LEU A 221 19.27 4.09 -22.92
N ASP A 222 19.99 4.33 -24.02
CA ASP A 222 21.39 3.92 -24.15
C ASP A 222 22.28 4.89 -23.38
N ALA A 223 22.08 6.20 -23.52
CA ALA A 223 22.78 7.20 -22.71
C ALA A 223 22.48 7.05 -21.21
N ALA A 224 21.24 6.71 -20.84
CA ALA A 224 20.88 6.42 -19.46
C ALA A 224 21.59 5.17 -18.93
N ARG A 225 21.80 4.14 -19.77
CA ARG A 225 22.55 2.92 -19.43
C ARG A 225 24.03 3.19 -19.26
N ASP A 226 24.63 4.00 -20.13
CA ASP A 226 26.03 4.39 -20.03
C ASP A 226 26.28 5.19 -18.74
N HIS A 227 25.38 6.12 -18.42
CA HIS A 227 25.42 6.86 -17.17
C HIS A 227 25.34 5.96 -15.93
N LEU A 228 24.42 4.98 -15.91
CA LEU A 228 24.37 4.00 -14.81
C LEU A 228 25.64 3.16 -14.73
N SER A 229 26.16 2.70 -15.88
CA SER A 229 27.40 1.92 -15.95
C SER A 229 28.58 2.68 -15.32
N ASP A 230 28.71 3.96 -15.65
CA ASP A 230 29.72 4.86 -15.09
C ASP A 230 29.54 5.06 -13.58
N CYS A 231 28.30 5.23 -13.11
CA CYS A 231 27.99 5.34 -11.69
C CYS A 231 28.34 4.06 -10.93
N VAL A 232 28.02 2.89 -11.49
CA VAL A 232 28.38 1.58 -10.93
C VAL A 232 29.90 1.41 -10.92
N GLY A 233 30.58 1.80 -12.00
CA GLY A 233 32.04 1.79 -12.10
C GLY A 233 32.68 2.58 -10.96
N PHE A 234 32.29 3.85 -10.81
CA PHE A 234 32.76 4.73 -9.74
C PHE A 234 32.45 4.17 -8.35
N ALA A 235 31.23 3.70 -8.11
CA ALA A 235 30.85 3.14 -6.83
C ALA A 235 31.65 1.90 -6.46
N THR A 236 31.92 1.01 -7.41
CA THR A 236 32.78 -0.16 -7.17
C THR A 236 34.24 0.25 -6.94
N GLY A 237 34.72 1.30 -7.61
CA GLY A 237 36.04 1.89 -7.36
C GLY A 237 36.20 2.45 -5.94
N LEU A 238 35.12 2.94 -5.35
CA LEU A 238 35.09 3.37 -3.94
C LEU A 238 34.85 2.22 -2.93
N GLY A 239 34.78 0.97 -3.41
CA GLY A 239 34.64 -0.23 -2.57
C GLY A 239 33.21 -0.74 -2.40
N LEU A 240 32.22 -0.19 -3.11
CA LEU A 240 30.85 -0.69 -3.06
C LEU A 240 30.75 -2.06 -3.76
N THR A 241 30.28 -3.07 -3.02
CA THR A 241 30.12 -4.45 -3.54
C THR A 241 28.66 -4.77 -3.88
N GLY A 242 28.40 -5.91 -4.52
CA GLY A 242 27.04 -6.46 -4.64
C GLY A 242 26.10 -5.78 -5.64
N VAL A 243 26.60 -4.91 -6.51
CA VAL A 243 25.82 -4.23 -7.57
C VAL A 243 26.14 -4.74 -8.99
N ARG A 244 27.17 -5.59 -9.14
CA ARG A 244 27.55 -6.17 -10.45
C ARG A 244 26.64 -7.32 -10.87
N GLY A 245 26.32 -7.37 -12.17
CA GLY A 245 25.69 -8.53 -12.81
C GLY A 245 24.45 -8.26 -13.68
N GLY A 246 24.12 -6.99 -13.92
CA GLY A 246 23.10 -6.58 -14.89
C GLY A 246 21.66 -7.03 -14.57
N PRO A 247 20.73 -6.87 -15.53
CA PRO A 247 19.31 -7.01 -15.25
C PRO A 247 18.88 -8.47 -15.13
N GLY A 248 19.68 -9.42 -15.62
CA GLY A 248 19.46 -10.87 -15.48
C GLY A 248 19.47 -11.37 -14.04
N ARG A 249 20.02 -10.59 -13.10
CA ARG A 249 19.99 -10.91 -11.66
C ARG A 249 18.73 -10.46 -10.95
N ILE A 250 17.92 -9.63 -11.59
CA ILE A 250 16.68 -9.12 -11.03
C ILE A 250 15.59 -10.14 -11.30
N THR A 251 14.86 -10.54 -10.27
CA THR A 251 13.74 -11.49 -10.36
C THR A 251 12.44 -10.83 -9.94
N VAL A 252 11.34 -11.20 -10.60
CA VAL A 252 10.00 -10.67 -10.33
C VAL A 252 9.22 -11.66 -9.48
N ARG A 253 8.51 -11.18 -8.46
CA ARG A 253 7.58 -12.00 -7.65
C ARG A 253 6.33 -11.19 -7.33
N ARG A 254 5.20 -11.87 -7.10
CA ARG A 254 4.03 -11.22 -6.49
C ARG A 254 4.38 -10.75 -5.08
N ALA A 255 3.89 -9.59 -4.69
CA ALA A 255 4.12 -9.10 -3.32
C ALA A 255 3.31 -9.95 -2.31
N PRO A 256 3.84 -10.20 -1.10
CA PRO A 256 3.08 -10.83 -0.01
C PRO A 256 1.77 -10.09 0.26
N GLY A 257 0.70 -10.85 0.47
CA GLY A 257 -0.64 -10.31 0.71
C GLY A 257 -1.32 -9.73 -0.54
N VAL A 258 -0.78 -9.99 -1.74
CA VAL A 258 -1.44 -9.66 -3.01
C VAL A 258 -2.09 -10.91 -3.60
N THR A 259 -3.39 -10.82 -3.86
CA THR A 259 -4.19 -11.88 -4.48
C THR A 259 -4.77 -11.40 -5.81
N THR A 260 -5.13 -12.34 -6.67
CA THR A 260 -5.66 -12.06 -8.02
C THR A 260 -7.01 -12.73 -8.16
N TRP A 261 -7.94 -11.99 -8.74
CA TRP A 261 -9.31 -12.43 -8.96
C TRP A 261 -9.70 -12.08 -10.39
N GLN A 262 -10.37 -12.99 -11.06
CA GLN A 262 -10.96 -12.75 -12.37
C GLN A 262 -12.46 -12.75 -12.16
N THR A 263 -13.15 -11.72 -12.64
CA THR A 263 -14.61 -11.68 -12.73
C THR A 263 -14.94 -11.32 -14.15
N GLY A 264 -15.64 -12.17 -14.90
CA GLY A 264 -15.88 -11.93 -16.32
C GLY A 264 -14.59 -11.59 -17.08
N GLY A 265 -14.55 -10.42 -17.73
CA GLY A 265 -13.39 -9.94 -18.47
C GLY A 265 -12.31 -9.24 -17.64
N THR A 266 -12.64 -8.72 -16.45
CA THR A 266 -11.74 -7.86 -15.68
C THR A 266 -10.89 -8.65 -14.69
N THR A 267 -9.59 -8.32 -14.65
CA THR A 267 -8.70 -8.81 -13.59
C THR A 267 -8.62 -7.81 -12.44
N HIS A 268 -8.88 -8.29 -11.23
CA HIS A 268 -8.72 -7.55 -10.00
C HIS A 268 -7.52 -8.04 -9.21
N VAL A 269 -6.77 -7.10 -8.65
CA VAL A 269 -5.64 -7.37 -7.77
C VAL A 269 -5.94 -6.78 -6.40
N VAL A 270 -6.03 -7.63 -5.38
CA VAL A 270 -6.35 -7.21 -4.02
C VAL A 270 -5.07 -7.15 -3.21
N ARG A 271 -4.73 -5.95 -2.69
CA ARG A 271 -3.55 -5.70 -1.87
C ARG A 271 -3.95 -5.64 -0.40
N ARG A 272 -3.35 -6.52 0.41
CA ARG A 272 -3.52 -6.59 1.88
C ARG A 272 -4.99 -6.69 2.33
N ARG A 273 -5.87 -7.29 1.51
CA ARG A 273 -7.32 -7.40 1.77
C ARG A 273 -8.03 -6.04 1.95
N ARG A 274 -7.42 -4.93 1.55
CA ARG A 274 -7.93 -3.57 1.82
C ARG A 274 -8.17 -2.78 0.55
N GLU A 275 -7.27 -2.90 -0.40
CA GLU A 275 -7.27 -2.11 -1.63
C GLU A 275 -7.48 -3.03 -2.83
N VAL A 276 -8.36 -2.61 -3.74
CA VAL A 276 -8.67 -3.35 -4.96
C VAL A 276 -8.17 -2.54 -6.15
N PHE A 277 -7.34 -3.14 -6.98
CA PHE A 277 -6.92 -2.59 -8.25
C PHE A 277 -7.66 -3.30 -9.37
N ALA A 278 -8.21 -2.54 -10.31
CA ALA A 278 -8.79 -3.06 -11.54
C ALA A 278 -7.78 -2.87 -12.68
N LEU A 279 -7.56 -3.93 -13.45
CA LEU A 279 -6.62 -3.92 -14.57
C LEU A 279 -7.39 -3.86 -15.89
N GLY A 280 -6.97 -2.95 -16.76
CA GLY A 280 -7.38 -2.97 -18.17
C GLY A 280 -6.89 -4.22 -18.89
N ASP A 281 -7.41 -4.51 -20.07
CA ASP A 281 -7.17 -5.78 -20.77
C ASP A 281 -5.68 -6.08 -20.99
N ARG A 282 -4.89 -5.08 -21.41
CA ARG A 282 -3.45 -5.22 -21.63
C ARG A 282 -2.71 -5.37 -20.31
N SER A 283 -3.02 -4.55 -19.32
CA SER A 283 -2.48 -4.68 -17.96
C SER A 283 -2.78 -6.06 -17.35
N GLY A 284 -3.99 -6.56 -17.55
CA GLY A 284 -4.43 -7.89 -17.12
C GLY A 284 -3.65 -9.00 -17.83
N ALA A 285 -3.40 -8.86 -19.14
CA ALA A 285 -2.57 -9.82 -19.88
C ALA A 285 -1.12 -9.86 -19.36
N VAL A 286 -0.50 -8.70 -19.13
CA VAL A 286 0.83 -8.60 -18.52
C VAL A 286 0.84 -9.20 -17.11
N TRP A 287 -0.21 -8.94 -16.31
CA TRP A 287 -0.32 -9.52 -14.96
C TRP A 287 -0.42 -11.05 -14.96
N ARG A 288 -1.20 -11.61 -15.89
CA ARG A 288 -1.39 -13.06 -16.02
C ARG A 288 -0.15 -13.77 -16.58
N SER A 289 0.70 -13.08 -17.33
CA SER A 289 1.97 -13.64 -17.84
C SER A 289 3.09 -13.70 -16.78
N LEU A 290 2.89 -13.07 -15.62
CA LEU A 290 3.87 -13.07 -14.52
C LEU A 290 4.06 -14.47 -13.94
N VAL A 291 5.25 -15.03 -14.17
CA VAL A 291 5.70 -16.25 -13.50
C VAL A 291 6.70 -15.87 -12.40
N PRO A 292 6.37 -16.08 -11.11
CA PRO A 292 7.25 -15.74 -10.01
C PRO A 292 8.63 -16.40 -10.10
N GLY A 293 9.68 -15.64 -9.78
CA GLY A 293 11.06 -16.13 -9.74
C GLY A 293 11.80 -16.06 -11.08
N ARG A 294 11.12 -15.75 -12.19
CA ARG A 294 11.80 -15.46 -13.47
C ARG A 294 12.59 -14.17 -13.40
N SER A 295 13.64 -14.07 -14.22
CA SER A 295 14.39 -12.83 -14.38
C SER A 295 13.50 -11.75 -15.00
N LEU A 296 13.78 -10.48 -14.68
CA LEU A 296 13.01 -9.35 -15.17
C LEU A 296 13.01 -9.25 -16.71
N PRO A 297 14.16 -9.37 -17.42
CA PRO A 297 14.17 -9.42 -18.88
C PRO A 297 13.30 -10.56 -19.45
N ARG A 298 13.29 -11.73 -18.81
CA ARG A 298 12.46 -12.85 -19.26
C ARG A 298 10.98 -12.62 -19.00
N ALA A 299 10.63 -11.95 -17.90
CA ALA A 299 9.25 -11.57 -17.61
C ALA A 299 8.71 -10.56 -18.63
N ILE A 300 9.54 -9.59 -19.04
CA ILE A 300 9.22 -8.62 -20.11
C ILE A 300 8.98 -9.36 -21.43
N ALA A 301 9.95 -10.17 -21.88
CA ALA A 301 9.84 -10.88 -23.16
C ALA A 301 8.61 -11.81 -23.24
N VAL A 302 8.22 -12.44 -22.13
CA VAL A 302 7.01 -13.29 -22.07
C VAL A 302 5.73 -12.46 -22.07
N ALA A 303 5.77 -11.23 -21.56
CA ALA A 303 4.63 -10.33 -21.56
C ALA A 303 4.41 -9.62 -22.90
N GLU A 304 5.41 -9.57 -23.79
CA GLU A 304 5.27 -9.03 -25.15
C GLU A 304 4.48 -9.96 -26.09
N ASP A 305 4.70 -11.28 -25.98
CA ASP A 305 4.08 -12.33 -26.79
C ASP A 305 2.52 -12.31 -26.83
N PRO A 306 1.80 -12.05 -25.72
CA PRO A 306 0.33 -11.95 -25.74
C PRO A 306 -0.22 -10.62 -26.30
N GLY A 307 0.58 -9.80 -27.00
CA GLY A 307 0.11 -8.60 -27.69
C GLY A 307 0.16 -7.31 -26.87
N ALA A 308 0.99 -7.25 -25.82
CA ALA A 308 1.26 -6.02 -25.08
C ALA A 308 2.58 -5.39 -25.57
N PRO A 309 2.56 -4.45 -26.55
CA PRO A 309 3.78 -3.77 -26.97
C PRO A 309 4.34 -2.98 -25.78
N ALA A 310 5.62 -3.21 -25.46
CA ALA A 310 6.33 -2.59 -24.34
C ALA A 310 5.66 -2.78 -22.96
N PRO A 311 5.72 -3.98 -22.34
CA PRO A 311 5.13 -4.24 -21.02
C PRO A 311 5.91 -3.62 -19.85
N GLY A 312 7.09 -3.03 -20.12
CA GLY A 312 7.97 -2.40 -19.11
C GLY A 312 7.27 -1.35 -18.24
N PRO A 313 6.61 -0.33 -18.81
CA PRO A 313 5.86 0.67 -18.03
C PRO A 313 4.77 0.09 -17.12
N LEU A 314 4.07 -0.95 -17.57
CA LEU A 314 3.03 -1.64 -16.79
C LEU A 314 3.63 -2.41 -15.60
N LEU A 315 4.73 -3.13 -15.84
CA LEU A 315 5.50 -3.79 -14.78
C LEU A 315 6.08 -2.78 -13.77
N ALA A 316 6.54 -1.62 -14.24
CA ALA A 316 6.97 -0.53 -13.38
C ALA A 316 5.81 -0.02 -12.51
N ALA A 317 4.62 0.17 -13.06
CA ALA A 317 3.43 0.53 -12.29
C ALA A 317 3.08 -0.52 -11.24
N PHE A 318 3.09 -1.81 -11.59
CA PHE A 318 2.88 -2.89 -10.62
C PHE A 318 3.89 -2.87 -9.48
N TRP A 319 5.16 -2.55 -9.77
CA TRP A 319 6.19 -2.46 -8.75
C TRP A 319 6.02 -1.23 -7.86
N ARG A 320 5.80 -0.04 -8.45
CA ARG A 320 5.53 1.21 -7.72
C ARG A 320 4.32 1.07 -6.80
N TYR A 321 3.26 0.41 -7.26
CA TYR A 321 2.05 0.16 -6.47
C TYR A 321 2.17 -1.08 -5.57
N GLY A 322 3.34 -1.70 -5.47
CA GLY A 322 3.58 -2.83 -4.57
C GLY A 322 2.73 -4.06 -4.85
N LEU A 323 2.24 -4.22 -6.08
CA LEU A 323 1.55 -5.43 -6.54
C LEU A 323 2.56 -6.54 -6.82
N VAL A 324 3.74 -6.17 -7.33
CA VAL A 324 4.92 -7.04 -7.46
C VAL A 324 6.08 -6.53 -6.61
N ARG A 325 7.05 -7.41 -6.39
CA ARG A 325 8.36 -7.09 -5.82
C ARG A 325 9.45 -7.53 -6.76
N LEU A 326 10.50 -6.73 -6.81
CA LEU A 326 11.75 -7.09 -7.48
C LEU A 326 12.77 -7.53 -6.43
N ALA A 327 13.53 -8.56 -6.75
CA ALA A 327 14.57 -9.09 -5.87
C ALA A 327 15.85 -9.34 -6.65
N TRP A 328 16.97 -8.98 -6.05
CA TRP A 328 18.30 -9.30 -6.56
C TRP A 328 18.66 -10.73 -6.18
N LYS A 329 19.08 -11.56 -7.13
CA LYS A 329 19.51 -12.94 -6.88
C LYS A 329 20.66 -12.96 -5.89
N GLY A 330 20.43 -13.58 -4.73
CA GLY A 330 21.37 -13.62 -3.59
C GLY A 330 21.50 -12.32 -2.79
N GLY A 331 20.74 -11.27 -3.13
CA GLY A 331 20.83 -9.94 -2.51
C GLY A 331 19.53 -9.42 -1.86
N GLY A 332 18.46 -10.22 -1.89
CA GLY A 332 17.18 -9.89 -1.27
C GLY A 332 16.30 -8.97 -2.11
N THR A 333 15.24 -8.42 -1.48
CA THR A 333 14.30 -7.49 -2.13
C THR A 333 15.02 -6.18 -2.47
N ILE A 334 14.78 -5.66 -3.69
CA ILE A 334 15.23 -4.32 -4.08
C ILE A 334 14.29 -3.31 -3.43
N SER A 335 14.81 -2.58 -2.45
CA SER A 335 14.04 -1.62 -1.65
C SER A 335 14.72 -0.27 -1.74
N ALA A 336 14.24 0.57 -2.66
CA ALA A 336 14.79 1.90 -2.83
C ALA A 336 14.42 2.77 -1.62
N SER A 337 15.42 3.39 -1.02
CA SER A 337 15.27 4.25 0.15
C SER A 337 16.19 5.43 -0.05
N LEU A 338 15.61 6.63 -0.10
CA LEU A 338 16.36 7.86 0.03
C LEU A 338 16.46 8.18 1.53
N PRO A 339 17.67 8.42 2.05
CA PRO A 339 17.86 9.03 3.36
C PRO A 339 17.10 10.35 3.46
N LEU A 340 16.59 10.65 4.65
CA LEU A 340 15.95 11.91 5.05
C LEU A 340 14.73 12.24 4.18
N ALA A 341 14.10 11.21 3.63
CA ALA A 341 12.91 11.29 2.80
C ALA A 341 11.76 10.51 3.45
N ALA A 342 10.58 10.58 2.82
CA ALA A 342 9.43 9.79 3.25
C ALA A 342 9.79 8.30 3.35
N PRO A 343 9.18 7.56 4.30
CA PRO A 343 9.45 6.14 4.48
C PRO A 343 9.32 5.37 3.16
N PRO A 344 10.24 4.42 2.89
CA PRO A 344 10.19 3.64 1.66
C PRO A 344 8.92 2.78 1.65
N GLY A 345 8.26 2.71 0.49
CA GLY A 345 7.05 1.91 0.38
C GLY A 345 6.36 2.03 -0.97
N PRO A 346 5.37 1.17 -1.21
CA PRO A 346 4.56 1.27 -2.42
C PRO A 346 3.66 2.50 -2.37
N VAL A 347 3.48 3.14 -3.51
CA VAL A 347 2.55 4.25 -3.70
C VAL A 347 1.13 3.71 -3.82
N THR A 348 0.15 4.46 -3.32
CA THR A 348 -1.27 4.25 -3.64
C THR A 348 -1.67 5.33 -4.65
N PRO A 349 -2.03 4.99 -5.90
CA PRO A 349 -2.44 5.99 -6.88
C PRO A 349 -3.78 6.62 -6.51
N PRO A 350 -4.13 7.78 -7.09
CA PRO A 350 -5.47 8.33 -6.97
C PRO A 350 -6.54 7.32 -7.41
N PRO A 351 -7.73 7.32 -6.77
CA PRO A 351 -8.78 6.40 -7.13
C PRO A 351 -9.36 6.67 -8.53
N SER A 352 -9.85 5.59 -9.17
CA SER A 352 -10.47 5.66 -10.49
C SER A 352 -11.65 6.61 -10.53
N ARG A 353 -11.75 7.31 -11.66
CA ARG A 353 -12.89 8.17 -12.02
C ARG A 353 -13.88 7.45 -12.94
N ALA A 354 -13.63 6.20 -13.32
CA ALA A 354 -14.55 5.42 -14.14
C ALA A 354 -15.91 5.27 -13.46
N ARG A 355 -17.00 5.37 -14.22
CA ARG A 355 -18.39 5.31 -13.72
C ARG A 355 -19.26 4.55 -14.74
N PRO A 356 -20.23 3.70 -14.32
CA PRO A 356 -20.42 3.20 -12.94
C PRO A 356 -19.16 2.50 -12.39
N LEU A 357 -19.05 2.35 -11.07
CA LEU A 357 -17.85 1.77 -10.46
C LEU A 357 -17.72 0.27 -10.77
N LEU A 358 -18.86 -0.40 -10.78
CA LEU A 358 -19.00 -1.84 -10.92
C LEU A 358 -20.01 -2.15 -12.02
N SER A 359 -19.74 -3.25 -12.72
CA SER A 359 -20.69 -3.98 -13.54
C SER A 359 -20.69 -5.44 -13.10
N ILE A 360 -21.59 -6.24 -13.67
CA ILE A 360 -21.58 -7.71 -13.46
C ILE A 360 -20.27 -8.36 -13.93
N HIS A 361 -19.53 -7.70 -14.82
CA HIS A 361 -18.27 -8.17 -15.39
C HIS A 361 -17.02 -7.67 -14.67
N GLY A 362 -17.16 -6.86 -13.60
CA GLY A 362 -16.00 -6.36 -12.87
C GLY A 362 -16.08 -4.88 -12.52
N ALA A 363 -14.93 -4.33 -12.15
CA ALA A 363 -14.80 -2.90 -11.90
C ALA A 363 -14.54 -2.19 -13.23
N ALA A 364 -15.09 -0.98 -13.37
CA ALA A 364 -14.80 -0.16 -14.53
C ALA A 364 -13.35 0.34 -14.50
N VAL A 365 -12.73 0.43 -15.68
CA VAL A 365 -11.35 0.86 -15.89
C VAL A 365 -11.31 1.94 -16.97
N GLY A 366 -10.36 2.89 -16.87
CA GLY A 366 -10.23 4.00 -17.82
C GLY A 366 -9.63 3.64 -19.19
N GLY A 367 -9.09 2.44 -19.38
CA GLY A 367 -8.50 2.01 -20.65
C GLY A 367 -7.71 0.69 -20.56
N PRO A 368 -7.14 0.22 -21.68
CA PRO A 368 -6.47 -1.09 -21.77
C PRO A 368 -5.21 -1.21 -20.90
N ASP A 369 -4.49 -0.10 -20.71
CA ASP A 369 -3.26 -0.01 -19.90
C ASP A 369 -3.54 0.41 -18.44
N ALA A 370 -4.81 0.49 -18.04
CA ALA A 370 -5.20 0.94 -16.71
C ALA A 370 -4.69 0.00 -15.61
N VAL A 371 -4.17 0.59 -14.53
CA VAL A 371 -3.86 -0.05 -13.25
C VAL A 371 -4.44 0.84 -12.16
N GLU A 372 -5.75 0.74 -11.96
CA GLU A 372 -6.52 1.76 -11.24
C GLU A 372 -7.00 1.27 -9.88
N LEU A 373 -6.85 2.11 -8.86
CA LEU A 373 -7.43 1.87 -7.55
C LEU A 373 -8.96 2.06 -7.62
N VAL A 374 -9.72 1.01 -7.30
CA VAL A 374 -11.18 1.11 -7.19
C VAL A 374 -11.51 2.02 -5.99
N PRO A 375 -12.42 3.02 -6.14
CA PRO A 375 -12.79 3.97 -5.07
C PRO A 375 -13.67 3.35 -3.97
N LEU A 376 -13.44 2.09 -3.61
CA LEU A 376 -14.17 1.37 -2.57
C LEU A 376 -13.18 0.55 -1.72
N PRO A 377 -13.37 0.50 -0.39
CA PRO A 377 -12.73 -0.53 0.43
C PRO A 377 -13.05 -1.93 -0.12
N ALA A 378 -12.12 -2.87 0.00
CA ALA A 378 -12.28 -4.21 -0.59
C ALA A 378 -13.57 -4.94 -0.17
N GLU A 379 -13.93 -4.86 1.12
CA GLU A 379 -15.18 -5.42 1.64
C GLU A 379 -16.41 -4.82 0.94
N ARG A 380 -16.47 -3.49 0.83
CA ARG A 380 -17.56 -2.77 0.17
C ARG A 380 -17.61 -3.09 -1.33
N PHE A 381 -16.46 -3.22 -1.97
CA PHE A 381 -16.35 -3.62 -3.37
C PHE A 381 -17.04 -4.97 -3.62
N ALA A 382 -16.70 -5.99 -2.84
CA ALA A 382 -17.30 -7.31 -2.99
C ALA A 382 -18.79 -7.33 -2.60
N ALA A 383 -19.16 -6.65 -1.51
CA ALA A 383 -20.56 -6.57 -1.07
C ALA A 383 -21.47 -5.88 -2.11
N ALA A 384 -21.01 -4.76 -2.68
CA ALA A 384 -21.74 -4.05 -3.72
C ALA A 384 -21.83 -4.89 -5.00
N ALA A 385 -20.75 -5.56 -5.41
CA ALA A 385 -20.77 -6.40 -6.61
C ALA A 385 -21.72 -7.60 -6.47
N MET A 386 -21.70 -8.29 -5.32
CA MET A 386 -22.64 -9.40 -5.06
C MET A 386 -24.10 -8.91 -5.07
N ASN A 387 -24.39 -7.77 -4.45
CA ASN A 387 -25.73 -7.18 -4.49
C ASN A 387 -26.16 -6.79 -5.92
N LEU A 388 -25.23 -6.33 -6.77
CA LEU A 388 -25.52 -6.02 -8.17
C LEU A 388 -25.94 -7.27 -8.96
N VAL A 389 -25.20 -8.38 -8.80
CA VAL A 389 -25.56 -9.66 -9.45
C VAL A 389 -26.92 -10.15 -8.97
N TRP A 390 -27.13 -10.17 -7.65
CA TRP A 390 -28.37 -10.68 -7.07
C TRP A 390 -29.59 -9.82 -7.40
N SER A 391 -29.40 -8.51 -7.51
CA SER A 391 -30.44 -7.59 -7.97
C SER A 391 -30.94 -7.94 -9.38
N ASN A 392 -30.05 -8.35 -10.28
CA ASN A 392 -30.45 -8.79 -11.62
C ASN A 392 -31.20 -10.13 -11.61
N VAL A 393 -30.82 -11.07 -10.75
CA VAL A 393 -31.58 -12.33 -10.55
C VAL A 393 -32.99 -12.04 -10.06
N VAL A 394 -33.15 -11.14 -9.09
CA VAL A 394 -34.47 -10.76 -8.57
C VAL A 394 -35.32 -10.04 -9.62
N VAL A 395 -34.70 -9.24 -10.51
CA VAL A 395 -35.40 -8.62 -11.64
C VAL A 395 -35.96 -9.69 -12.59
N GLU A 396 -35.16 -10.68 -12.98
CA GLU A 396 -35.60 -11.76 -13.86
C GLU A 396 -36.75 -12.57 -13.24
N ASN A 397 -36.63 -12.94 -11.97
CA ASN A 397 -37.70 -13.65 -11.25
C ASN A 397 -39.00 -12.82 -11.19
N ALA A 398 -38.88 -11.50 -10.97
CA ALA A 398 -40.05 -10.64 -10.94
C ALA A 398 -40.68 -10.46 -12.35
N ILE A 399 -39.90 -10.48 -13.43
CA ILE A 399 -40.46 -10.42 -14.79
C ILE A 399 -41.21 -11.73 -15.12
N GLU A 400 -40.66 -12.88 -14.74
CA GLU A 400 -41.30 -14.18 -14.88
C GLU A 400 -42.66 -14.24 -14.14
N ASP A 401 -42.64 -13.89 -12.85
CA ASP A 401 -43.83 -13.83 -12.00
C ASP A 401 -44.90 -12.87 -12.56
N LEU A 402 -44.47 -11.71 -13.10
CA LEU A 402 -45.36 -10.73 -13.70
C LEU A 402 -46.03 -11.29 -14.95
N THR A 403 -45.27 -11.95 -15.82
CA THR A 403 -45.78 -12.59 -17.04
C THR A 403 -46.83 -13.65 -16.68
N GLY A 404 -46.54 -14.50 -15.70
CA GLY A 404 -47.48 -15.50 -15.19
C GLY A 404 -48.75 -14.90 -14.59
N ALA A 405 -48.62 -13.82 -13.81
CA ALA A 405 -49.76 -13.12 -13.21
C ALA A 405 -50.67 -12.48 -14.26
N LEU A 406 -50.09 -11.86 -15.30
CA LEU A 406 -50.85 -11.27 -16.40
C LEU A 406 -51.61 -12.32 -17.21
N ALA A 407 -50.98 -13.44 -17.53
CA ALA A 407 -51.62 -14.56 -18.24
C ALA A 407 -52.83 -15.14 -17.48
N ARG A 408 -52.82 -15.05 -16.15
CA ARG A 408 -53.90 -15.56 -15.27
C ARG A 408 -54.88 -14.47 -14.82
N GLY A 409 -54.75 -13.23 -15.29
CA GLY A 409 -55.61 -12.11 -14.89
C GLY A 409 -55.47 -11.69 -13.42
N GLN A 410 -54.32 -11.98 -12.79
CA GLN A 410 -54.06 -11.68 -11.38
C GLN A 410 -53.51 -10.25 -11.20
N TRP A 411 -54.36 -9.24 -11.42
CA TRP A 411 -53.94 -7.83 -11.54
C TRP A 411 -53.19 -7.28 -10.32
N ARG A 412 -53.61 -7.61 -9.10
CA ARG A 412 -52.92 -7.16 -7.88
C ARG A 412 -51.55 -7.80 -7.71
N VAL A 413 -51.39 -9.06 -8.13
CA VAL A 413 -50.09 -9.75 -8.12
C VAL A 413 -49.17 -9.08 -9.14
N ALA A 414 -49.66 -8.84 -10.36
CA ALA A 414 -48.91 -8.14 -11.40
C ALA A 414 -48.40 -6.75 -10.93
N GLU A 415 -49.23 -5.97 -10.24
CA GLU A 415 -48.81 -4.67 -9.69
C GLU A 415 -47.70 -4.78 -8.64
N LEU A 416 -47.82 -5.71 -7.70
CA LEU A 416 -46.82 -5.91 -6.64
C LEU A 416 -45.50 -6.42 -7.20
N THR A 417 -45.57 -7.36 -8.15
CA THR A 417 -44.38 -7.91 -8.81
C THR A 417 -43.67 -6.85 -9.67
N ALA A 418 -44.41 -6.01 -10.40
CA ALA A 418 -43.81 -4.90 -11.13
C ALA A 418 -43.09 -3.91 -10.20
N ARG A 419 -43.64 -3.62 -9.00
CA ARG A 419 -42.96 -2.79 -7.99
C ARG A 419 -41.68 -3.45 -7.47
N ARG A 420 -41.71 -4.77 -7.22
CA ARG A 420 -40.53 -5.55 -6.82
C ARG A 420 -39.43 -5.46 -7.86
N ALA A 421 -39.76 -5.61 -9.15
CA ALA A 421 -38.80 -5.47 -10.25
C ALA A 421 -38.18 -4.06 -10.31
N VAL A 422 -38.99 -3.01 -10.14
CA VAL A 422 -38.47 -1.62 -10.09
C VAL A 422 -37.47 -1.43 -8.95
N HIS A 423 -37.81 -1.88 -7.74
CA HIS A 423 -36.90 -1.75 -6.60
C HIS A 423 -35.63 -2.59 -6.78
N ALA A 424 -35.74 -3.83 -7.27
CA ALA A 424 -34.58 -4.67 -7.54
C ALA A 424 -33.64 -4.05 -8.58
N ALA A 425 -34.17 -3.50 -9.67
CA ALA A 425 -33.37 -2.77 -10.66
C ALA A 425 -32.65 -1.56 -10.03
N LEU A 426 -33.33 -0.80 -9.16
CA LEU A 426 -32.71 0.31 -8.45
C LEU A 426 -31.63 -0.18 -7.46
N ARG A 427 -31.81 -1.29 -6.75
CA ARG A 427 -30.75 -1.88 -5.90
C ARG A 427 -29.49 -2.14 -6.73
N GLY A 428 -29.66 -2.75 -7.91
CA GLY A 428 -28.57 -2.96 -8.86
C GLY A 428 -27.88 -1.65 -9.26
N LEU A 429 -28.64 -0.62 -9.59
CA LEU A 429 -28.09 0.71 -9.91
C LEU A 429 -27.26 1.29 -8.77
N PHE A 430 -27.78 1.30 -7.54
CA PHE A 430 -27.06 1.82 -6.38
C PHE A 430 -25.78 1.02 -6.10
N SER A 431 -25.85 -0.31 -6.19
CA SER A 431 -24.71 -1.21 -6.05
C SER A 431 -23.65 -0.98 -7.14
N ALA A 432 -24.03 -0.73 -8.39
CA ALA A 432 -23.10 -0.40 -9.48
C ALA A 432 -22.29 0.88 -9.20
N TYR A 433 -22.84 1.82 -8.42
CA TYR A 433 -22.15 3.02 -7.94
C TYR A 433 -21.49 2.84 -6.56
N GLY A 434 -21.43 1.62 -6.04
CA GLY A 434 -20.75 1.28 -4.79
C GLY A 434 -21.46 1.73 -3.52
N VAL A 435 -22.77 2.03 -3.60
CA VAL A 435 -23.57 2.34 -2.40
C VAL A 435 -23.81 1.04 -1.63
N HIS A 436 -23.22 0.95 -0.44
CA HIS A 436 -23.39 -0.17 0.48
C HIS A 436 -23.08 0.27 1.93
N PRO A 437 -23.91 -0.09 2.93
CA PRO A 437 -25.18 -0.83 2.79
C PRO A 437 -26.22 -0.06 1.95
N LEU A 438 -27.16 -0.80 1.34
CA LEU A 438 -28.20 -0.20 0.51
C LEU A 438 -29.25 0.51 1.39
N PRO A 439 -29.87 1.61 0.90
CA PRO A 439 -31.11 2.14 1.50
C PRO A 439 -32.21 1.08 1.49
N ALA A 440 -33.21 1.23 2.36
CA ALA A 440 -34.42 0.42 2.31
C ALA A 440 -35.12 0.58 0.94
N ASP A 441 -35.75 -0.49 0.44
CA ASP A 441 -36.33 -0.52 -0.91
C ASP A 441 -37.32 0.62 -1.17
N CYS A 442 -38.14 0.98 -0.16
CA CYS A 442 -39.10 2.07 -0.25
C CYS A 442 -38.45 3.47 -0.35
N ASP A 443 -37.18 3.61 0.02
CA ASP A 443 -36.43 4.88 0.04
C ASP A 443 -35.53 5.05 -1.21
N LEU A 444 -35.26 3.97 -1.98
CA LEU A 444 -34.32 4.00 -3.12
C LEU A 444 -34.63 5.11 -4.13
N VAL A 445 -35.90 5.29 -4.50
CA VAL A 445 -36.34 6.33 -5.45
C VAL A 445 -36.15 7.74 -4.89
N HIS A 446 -36.30 7.88 -3.58
CA HIS A 446 -36.12 9.14 -2.88
C HIS A 446 -34.64 9.52 -2.79
N ARG A 447 -33.76 8.52 -2.61
CA ARG A 447 -32.30 8.63 -2.45
C ARG A 447 -31.48 8.64 -3.75
N MET A 448 -32.13 8.77 -4.91
CA MET A 448 -31.43 8.88 -6.21
C MET A 448 -30.47 10.08 -6.30
N ASP A 449 -30.52 11.03 -5.36
CA ASP A 449 -29.55 12.11 -5.20
C ASP A 449 -28.16 11.63 -4.73
N LEU A 450 -28.04 10.41 -4.21
CA LEU A 450 -26.76 9.75 -3.94
C LEU A 450 -26.01 9.35 -5.23
N LEU A 451 -26.69 9.34 -6.38
CA LEU A 451 -26.14 8.92 -7.67
C LEU A 451 -25.86 10.13 -8.58
N PRO A 452 -25.01 9.98 -9.62
CA PRO A 452 -24.74 11.07 -10.55
C PRO A 452 -26.01 11.60 -11.23
N ARG A 453 -26.04 12.91 -11.51
CA ARG A 453 -27.17 13.59 -12.17
C ARG A 453 -27.61 12.94 -13.49
N ALA A 454 -26.70 12.28 -14.19
CA ALA A 454 -26.98 11.54 -15.42
C ALA A 454 -28.02 10.41 -15.23
N THR A 455 -28.21 9.91 -14.00
CA THR A 455 -29.24 8.90 -13.66
C THR A 455 -30.65 9.50 -13.49
N GLY A 456 -30.82 10.81 -13.68
CA GLY A 456 -32.11 11.51 -13.57
C GLY A 456 -33.26 10.89 -14.38
N PRO A 457 -33.07 10.47 -15.65
CA PRO A 457 -34.12 9.80 -16.43
C PRO A 457 -34.64 8.51 -15.77
N ILE A 458 -33.75 7.72 -15.15
CA ILE A 458 -34.11 6.48 -14.43
C ILE A 458 -35.02 6.84 -13.24
N ARG A 459 -34.68 7.87 -12.46
CA ARG A 459 -35.50 8.33 -11.33
C ARG A 459 -36.92 8.69 -11.77
N THR A 460 -37.05 9.42 -12.87
CA THR A 460 -38.36 9.84 -13.40
C THR A 460 -39.20 8.64 -13.81
N ARG A 461 -38.61 7.68 -14.54
CA ARG A 461 -39.30 6.46 -14.99
C ARG A 461 -39.70 5.56 -13.82
N ALA A 462 -38.82 5.37 -12.84
CA ALA A 462 -39.15 4.60 -11.63
C ALA A 462 -40.37 5.19 -10.88
N ARG A 463 -40.40 6.52 -10.70
CA ARG A 463 -41.54 7.20 -10.06
C ARG A 463 -42.85 7.02 -10.81
N GLN A 464 -42.81 7.02 -12.14
CA GLN A 464 -43.98 6.80 -12.97
C GLN A 464 -44.47 5.36 -12.80
N LEU A 465 -43.58 4.37 -12.95
CA LEU A 465 -43.91 2.95 -12.83
C LEU A 465 -44.52 2.58 -11.47
N LEU A 466 -43.96 3.08 -10.36
CA LEU A 466 -44.46 2.78 -9.02
C LEU A 466 -45.90 3.28 -8.76
N ARG A 467 -46.38 4.23 -9.57
CA ARG A 467 -47.75 4.78 -9.49
C ARG A 467 -48.72 4.07 -10.46
N ARG A 468 -48.26 3.21 -11.36
CA ARG A 468 -49.11 2.51 -12.33
C ARG A 468 -49.87 1.34 -11.68
N THR A 469 -50.98 0.97 -12.33
CA THR A 469 -51.90 -0.11 -11.93
C THR A 469 -52.19 -1.02 -13.13
N ALA A 470 -52.40 -2.32 -12.91
CA ALA A 470 -52.62 -3.34 -13.93
C ALA A 470 -54.10 -3.81 -14.00
N GLY A 471 -55.07 -2.97 -13.61
CA GLY A 471 -56.48 -3.34 -13.45
C GLY A 471 -57.27 -3.79 -14.70
N SER A 472 -56.59 -4.13 -15.79
CA SER A 472 -57.15 -4.69 -17.04
C SER A 472 -56.01 -5.26 -17.89
N ALA A 473 -56.31 -6.18 -18.82
CA ALA A 473 -55.32 -6.76 -19.73
C ALA A 473 -54.48 -5.70 -20.46
N ALA A 474 -55.12 -4.72 -21.14
CA ALA A 474 -54.41 -3.66 -21.86
C ALA A 474 -53.49 -2.81 -20.97
N ARG A 475 -53.91 -2.52 -19.73
CA ARG A 475 -53.07 -1.81 -18.74
C ARG A 475 -51.92 -2.68 -18.25
N GLY A 476 -52.15 -3.98 -18.07
CA GLY A 476 -51.13 -4.96 -17.69
C GLY A 476 -50.05 -5.13 -18.76
N GLU A 477 -50.43 -5.27 -20.03
CA GLU A 477 -49.50 -5.33 -21.17
C GLU A 477 -48.66 -4.06 -21.28
N SER A 478 -49.29 -2.89 -21.17
CA SER A 478 -48.58 -1.61 -21.18
C SER A 478 -47.65 -1.44 -19.97
N LEU A 479 -48.03 -1.95 -18.79
CA LEU A 479 -47.16 -1.95 -17.61
C LEU A 479 -45.93 -2.83 -17.81
N HIS A 480 -46.13 -4.03 -18.37
CA HIS A 480 -45.05 -4.97 -18.68
C HIS A 480 -44.06 -4.37 -19.68
N ALA A 481 -44.54 -3.80 -20.79
CA ALA A 481 -43.69 -3.16 -21.80
C ALA A 481 -42.85 -2.00 -21.21
N ASP A 482 -43.48 -1.13 -20.42
CA ASP A 482 -42.77 -0.02 -19.77
C ASP A 482 -41.75 -0.51 -18.73
N LEU A 483 -42.05 -1.60 -18.01
CA LEU A 483 -41.12 -2.20 -17.06
C LEU A 483 -39.90 -2.79 -17.78
N CYS A 484 -40.10 -3.54 -18.87
CA CYS A 484 -38.99 -4.07 -19.66
C CYS A 484 -38.11 -2.95 -20.20
N ALA A 485 -38.71 -1.86 -20.70
CA ALA A 485 -37.95 -0.68 -21.15
C ALA A 485 -37.17 -0.01 -20.01
N PHE A 486 -37.74 0.04 -18.79
CA PHE A 486 -37.05 0.55 -17.62
C PHE A 486 -35.89 -0.34 -17.17
N VAL A 487 -36.08 -1.66 -17.16
CA VAL A 487 -35.04 -2.62 -16.83
C VAL A 487 -33.88 -2.53 -17.83
N ALA A 488 -34.18 -2.46 -19.13
CA ALA A 488 -33.17 -2.25 -20.16
C ALA A 488 -32.38 -0.96 -19.93
N LEU A 489 -33.07 0.16 -19.65
CA LEU A 489 -32.43 1.44 -19.33
C LEU A 489 -31.49 1.36 -18.12
N VAL A 490 -31.90 0.65 -17.06
CA VAL A 490 -31.05 0.45 -15.87
C VAL A 490 -29.86 -0.44 -16.21
N ARG A 491 -30.07 -1.54 -16.93
CA ARG A 491 -29.01 -2.46 -17.34
C ARG A 491 -27.97 -1.80 -18.23
N ASP A 492 -28.38 -0.92 -19.13
CA ASP A 492 -27.45 -0.12 -19.93
C ASP A 492 -26.60 0.79 -19.03
N ALA A 493 -27.24 1.45 -18.06
CA ALA A 493 -26.55 2.35 -17.13
C ALA A 493 -25.58 1.63 -16.17
N THR A 494 -25.82 0.35 -15.86
CA THR A 494 -24.97 -0.47 -14.97
C THR A 494 -24.00 -1.39 -15.73
N GLY A 495 -23.98 -1.35 -17.07
CA GLY A 495 -23.20 -2.29 -17.87
C GLY A 495 -23.62 -3.75 -17.68
N SER A 496 -24.92 -3.98 -17.47
CA SER A 496 -25.54 -5.30 -17.23
C SER A 496 -26.49 -5.71 -18.35
N ALA A 497 -26.40 -5.09 -19.54
CA ALA A 497 -27.25 -5.39 -20.69
C ALA A 497 -27.17 -6.86 -21.15
N GLY A 498 -26.02 -7.51 -20.95
CA GLY A 498 -25.79 -8.92 -21.26
C GLY A 498 -26.10 -9.91 -20.12
N PHE A 499 -26.82 -9.49 -19.08
CA PHE A 499 -27.21 -10.42 -18.01
C PHE A 499 -28.14 -11.53 -18.56
N PRO A 500 -27.90 -12.83 -18.26
CA PRO A 500 -28.71 -13.91 -18.82
C PRO A 500 -30.18 -13.86 -18.37
N SER A 501 -31.11 -14.23 -19.26
CA SER A 501 -32.51 -14.51 -18.90
C SER A 501 -32.58 -15.82 -18.10
N CYS A 502 -32.27 -15.73 -16.81
CA CYS A 502 -31.81 -16.88 -16.03
C CYS A 502 -32.87 -17.95 -15.74
N PHE A 503 -34.15 -17.69 -16.07
CA PHE A 503 -35.26 -18.65 -15.93
C PHE A 503 -35.75 -19.22 -17.28
N ASP A 504 -35.21 -18.76 -18.41
CA ASP A 504 -35.65 -19.22 -19.74
C ASP A 504 -35.04 -20.57 -20.14
N SER A 505 -33.85 -20.89 -19.65
CA SER A 505 -33.14 -22.14 -19.98
C SER A 505 -32.08 -22.54 -18.93
N ALA A 506 -31.72 -23.83 -18.93
CA ALA A 506 -30.66 -24.36 -18.08
C ALA A 506 -29.28 -23.71 -18.38
N ASP A 507 -29.01 -23.37 -19.64
CA ASP A 507 -27.77 -22.72 -20.03
C ASP A 507 -27.69 -21.27 -19.53
N ALA A 508 -28.80 -20.52 -19.59
CA ALA A 508 -28.87 -19.16 -19.04
C ALA A 508 -28.74 -19.16 -17.50
N TRP A 509 -29.33 -20.17 -16.84
CA TRP A 509 -29.15 -20.36 -15.41
C TRP A 509 -27.69 -20.69 -15.05
N ARG A 510 -27.03 -21.59 -15.79
CA ARG A 510 -25.61 -21.91 -15.58
C ARG A 510 -24.72 -20.67 -15.75
N ALA A 511 -24.94 -19.88 -16.79
CA ALA A 511 -24.21 -18.63 -17.00
C ALA A 511 -24.40 -17.63 -15.84
N THR A 512 -25.58 -17.62 -15.22
CA THR A 512 -25.87 -16.79 -14.04
C THR A 512 -25.11 -17.26 -12.81
N LEU A 513 -25.05 -18.58 -12.59
CA LEU A 513 -24.30 -19.18 -11.50
C LEU A 513 -22.79 -18.94 -11.63
N GLU A 514 -22.23 -19.00 -12.84
CA GLU A 514 -20.83 -18.69 -13.10
C GLU A 514 -20.49 -17.24 -12.74
N LEU A 515 -21.34 -16.27 -13.13
CA LEU A 515 -21.19 -14.86 -12.74
C LEU A 515 -21.23 -14.69 -11.22
N GLY A 516 -22.19 -15.33 -10.54
CA GLY A 516 -22.29 -15.28 -9.08
C GLY A 516 -21.08 -15.89 -8.38
N TYR A 517 -20.59 -17.02 -8.88
CA TYR A 517 -19.49 -17.77 -8.27
C TYR A 517 -18.17 -16.98 -8.19
N ASP A 518 -17.81 -16.24 -9.24
CA ASP A 518 -16.61 -15.40 -9.25
C ASP A 518 -16.65 -14.36 -8.12
N TRP A 519 -17.80 -13.68 -7.96
CA TRP A 519 -17.99 -12.67 -6.91
C TRP A 519 -18.06 -13.28 -5.51
N LEU A 520 -18.69 -14.44 -5.35
CA LEU A 520 -18.78 -15.14 -4.08
C LEU A 520 -17.40 -15.59 -3.56
N ARG A 521 -16.50 -15.99 -4.47
CA ARG A 521 -15.11 -16.34 -4.10
C ARG A 521 -14.35 -15.14 -3.55
N ILE A 522 -14.52 -13.97 -4.16
CA ILE A 522 -13.92 -12.72 -3.68
C ILE A 522 -14.55 -12.32 -2.34
N GLY A 523 -15.88 -12.37 -2.23
CA GLY A 523 -16.61 -12.05 -1.00
C GLY A 523 -16.19 -12.93 0.17
N THR A 524 -16.11 -14.25 -0.05
CA THR A 524 -15.60 -15.22 0.94
C THR A 524 -14.16 -14.93 1.29
N HIS A 525 -13.31 -14.65 0.30
CA HIS A 525 -11.94 -14.26 0.60
C HIS A 525 -11.93 -13.04 1.49
N LEU A 526 -12.80 -12.05 1.32
CA LEU A 526 -12.81 -10.79 2.05
C LEU A 526 -13.70 -10.78 3.30
N ASP A 527 -14.20 -11.95 3.74
CA ASP A 527 -15.09 -12.11 4.89
C ASP A 527 -16.38 -11.26 4.80
N VAL A 528 -16.91 -11.08 3.60
CA VAL A 528 -18.16 -10.33 3.38
C VAL A 528 -19.37 -11.21 3.68
N GLU A 529 -20.37 -10.65 4.37
CA GLU A 529 -21.66 -11.31 4.59
C GLU A 529 -22.36 -11.60 3.26
N LEU A 530 -22.75 -12.87 3.07
CA LEU A 530 -23.40 -13.31 1.84
C LEU A 530 -24.88 -12.94 1.86
N PRO A 531 -25.44 -12.50 0.71
CA PRO A 531 -26.79 -11.94 0.67
C PRO A 531 -27.91 -12.96 0.93
N ILE A 532 -27.67 -14.26 0.71
CA ILE A 532 -28.62 -15.36 1.00
C ILE A 532 -27.87 -16.66 1.35
N ASP A 533 -28.57 -17.62 1.97
CA ASP A 533 -27.99 -18.91 2.37
C ASP A 533 -27.65 -19.81 1.17
N GLU A 534 -28.42 -19.76 0.09
CA GLU A 534 -28.20 -20.52 -1.15
C GLU A 534 -26.90 -20.11 -1.86
N ALA A 535 -26.40 -18.90 -1.60
CA ALA A 535 -25.09 -18.45 -2.06
C ALA A 535 -23.94 -19.18 -1.34
N ARG A 536 -24.16 -19.64 -0.09
CA ARG A 536 -23.22 -20.54 0.61
C ARG A 536 -23.21 -21.92 -0.04
N ASP A 537 -24.37 -22.42 -0.44
CA ASP A 537 -24.49 -23.72 -1.11
C ASP A 537 -23.78 -23.70 -2.48
N LEU A 538 -23.89 -22.59 -3.23
CA LEU A 538 -23.17 -22.43 -4.50
C LEU A 538 -21.64 -22.44 -4.34
N LEU A 539 -21.13 -21.90 -3.22
CA LEU A 539 -19.72 -21.99 -2.86
C LEU A 539 -19.30 -23.41 -2.48
N ALA A 540 -20.10 -24.11 -1.68
CA ALA A 540 -19.87 -25.50 -1.28
C ALA A 540 -19.86 -26.44 -2.49
N GLY A 541 -20.75 -26.19 -3.46
CA GLY A 541 -20.84 -26.92 -4.73
C GLY A 541 -19.78 -26.55 -5.77
N ARG A 542 -18.84 -25.63 -5.49
CA ARG A 542 -17.84 -25.11 -6.46
C ARG A 542 -18.46 -24.56 -7.76
N GLY A 543 -19.66 -23.99 -7.68
CA GLY A 543 -20.41 -23.52 -8.86
C GLY A 543 -21.18 -24.60 -9.61
N ALA A 544 -21.13 -25.87 -9.17
CA ALA A 544 -21.98 -26.94 -9.71
C ALA A 544 -23.36 -26.94 -9.03
N GLN A 545 -24.38 -27.38 -9.75
CA GLN A 545 -25.68 -27.61 -9.12
C GLN A 545 -25.58 -28.76 -8.10
N PRO A 546 -26.35 -28.72 -7.00
CA PRO A 546 -26.34 -29.77 -5.97
C PRO A 546 -26.60 -31.19 -6.52
N TYR A 547 -27.26 -31.31 -7.68
CA TYR A 547 -27.66 -32.58 -8.29
C TYR A 547 -26.87 -32.96 -9.55
N ASP A 548 -25.96 -32.10 -10.05
CA ASP A 548 -25.07 -32.42 -11.17
C ASP A 548 -23.89 -33.31 -10.74
N GLY A 549 -23.65 -33.42 -9.43
CA GLY A 549 -22.86 -34.50 -8.84
C GLY A 549 -23.71 -35.77 -8.76
N GLY A 550 -23.62 -36.61 -9.80
CA GLY A 550 -24.45 -37.80 -9.98
C GLY A 550 -24.79 -38.56 -8.69
N ALA A 551 -26.07 -38.93 -8.60
CA ALA A 551 -26.66 -39.76 -7.57
C ALA A 551 -25.71 -40.87 -7.08
N ARG A 552 -25.16 -40.69 -5.89
CA ARG A 552 -24.96 -41.84 -5.00
C ARG A 552 -26.24 -41.97 -4.18
N PRO A 553 -26.90 -43.14 -4.17
CA PRO A 553 -28.03 -43.36 -3.29
C PRO A 553 -27.58 -43.06 -1.86
N TYR A 554 -28.42 -42.31 -1.15
CA TYR A 554 -28.33 -42.15 0.29
C TYR A 554 -28.54 -43.54 0.93
N ASP A 555 -27.44 -44.26 1.13
CA ASP A 555 -27.35 -45.43 1.99
C ASP A 555 -27.47 -44.88 3.42
N GLY A 556 -28.64 -45.08 4.02
CA GLY A 556 -29.00 -44.61 5.35
C GLY A 556 -28.29 -45.35 6.48
N ARG A 557 -26.96 -45.44 6.44
CA ARG A 557 -26.15 -45.88 7.59
C ARG A 557 -25.56 -44.68 8.31
N PRO A 558 -25.78 -44.53 9.63
CA PRO A 558 -25.02 -43.58 10.42
C PRO A 558 -23.57 -44.07 10.47
N GLN A 559 -22.63 -43.27 9.95
CA GLN A 559 -21.21 -43.44 10.27
C GLN A 559 -20.80 -42.49 11.39
N PRO A 560 -19.82 -42.91 12.22
CA PRO A 560 -19.75 -42.57 13.63
C PRO A 560 -19.07 -41.21 13.86
N TYR A 561 -19.50 -40.54 14.93
CA TYR A 561 -18.75 -39.47 15.56
C TYR A 561 -17.36 -39.99 15.95
N ASP A 562 -16.30 -39.42 15.37
CA ASP A 562 -14.95 -39.51 15.92
C ASP A 562 -14.64 -38.21 16.66
N THR A 563 -15.11 -38.17 17.91
CA THR A 563 -14.77 -37.18 18.91
C THR A 563 -13.39 -37.48 19.49
N ALA A 564 -12.39 -36.67 19.16
CA ALA A 564 -11.16 -36.56 19.93
C ALA A 564 -11.02 -35.14 20.50
N ALA A 565 -11.76 -34.88 21.57
CA ALA A 565 -11.43 -33.87 22.55
C ALA A 565 -11.75 -34.47 23.93
N GLN A 566 -10.72 -34.92 24.64
CA GLN A 566 -10.85 -35.35 26.03
C GLN A 566 -11.10 -34.12 26.94
N PRO A 567 -11.93 -34.28 27.99
CA PRO A 567 -12.45 -33.18 28.80
C PRO A 567 -11.53 -32.83 29.99
N PRO A 568 -11.72 -31.66 30.63
CA PRO A 568 -11.22 -31.41 31.97
C PRO A 568 -12.11 -32.17 32.97
N GLY A 569 -11.49 -32.98 33.84
CA GLY A 569 -12.18 -33.70 34.90
C GLY A 569 -12.44 -32.81 36.12
N ASP A 570 -13.67 -32.87 36.62
CA ASP A 570 -14.06 -32.39 37.94
C ASP A 570 -14.61 -33.57 38.76
N SER A 571 -14.15 -33.71 40.01
CA SER A 571 -14.88 -34.29 41.15
C SER A 571 -14.10 -33.91 42.43
N GLN A 572 -14.52 -32.89 43.21
CA GLN A 572 -15.47 -32.94 44.36
C GLN A 572 -14.83 -33.44 45.70
N PRO A 573 -15.37 -33.14 46.91
CA PRO A 573 -15.03 -31.97 47.73
C PRO A 573 -14.71 -32.27 49.24
N HIS A 574 -14.50 -31.21 50.04
CA HIS A 574 -14.44 -31.11 51.53
C HIS A 574 -13.21 -31.73 52.24
N GLY A 575 -12.55 -31.11 53.24
CA GLY A 575 -12.75 -29.86 53.97
C GLY A 575 -11.65 -29.63 55.04
N ALA A 576 -11.55 -28.37 55.52
CA ALA A 576 -10.97 -27.82 56.78
C ALA A 576 -9.58 -28.33 57.27
N THR A 577 -8.55 -27.49 57.45
CA THR A 577 -8.31 -26.63 58.64
C THR A 577 -7.03 -25.78 58.45
N GLN A 578 -6.98 -24.58 59.05
CA GLN A 578 -5.89 -23.58 59.06
C GLN A 578 -4.78 -23.90 60.12
N PRO A 579 -3.85 -22.99 60.52
CA PRO A 579 -2.90 -22.07 59.82
C PRO A 579 -1.43 -22.15 60.36
N HIS A 580 -0.55 -21.26 59.85
CA HIS A 580 0.62 -20.58 60.49
C HIS A 580 2.07 -20.89 60.05
N HIS A 581 2.79 -19.76 59.83
CA HIS A 581 4.25 -19.48 59.87
C HIS A 581 5.15 -20.26 58.88
N GLY A 582 6.11 -19.69 58.16
CA GLY A 582 7.05 -18.61 58.44
C GLY A 582 8.45 -19.17 58.19
N GLY A 583 9.26 -18.53 57.34
CA GLY A 583 10.62 -18.96 56.98
C GLY A 583 11.08 -18.39 55.65
#